data_AF-A0A9Q3GEE6-F1
#
_entry.id   AF-A0A9Q3GEE6-F1
#
_cell.length_a   1.000
_cell.length_b   1.000
_cell.length_c   1.000
_cell.angle_alpha   90.00
_cell.angle_beta   90.00
_cell.angle_gamma   90.00
#
_symmetry.space_group_name_H-M   'P 1'
#
loop_
_entity.id
_entity.type
_entity.pdbx_description
1 polymer ?
#
loop_
_entity_poly.entity_id
_entity_poly.type
_entity_poly.pdbx_seq_one_letter_code
_entity_poly.pdbx_strand_id
1 'polypeptide(L)'
;MWKRECDTAAKCIAEAKEYNKQRYDTTHMEPDFKEGYQVLLSTLKFNDLKGPTKMRDSFVGPFTIIKLIGKNAVEVRLTEYFSRKHPVFPMSLVKPYFQTGEDRFPSRKKT
;
A
#
# COMPACT_ATOMS: atom_id res chain seq x y z
N MET A 1 -20.05 5.19 43.90
CA MET A 1 -20.64 5.66 42.63
C MET A 1 -19.65 5.60 41.46
N TRP A 2 -18.33 5.76 41.68
CA TRP A 2 -17.33 5.90 40.60
C TRP A 2 -16.88 4.60 39.90
N LYS A 3 -17.11 3.44 40.52
CA LYS A 3 -16.64 2.14 40.01
C LYS A 3 -17.35 1.72 38.71
N ARG A 4 -18.65 2.02 38.60
CA ARG A 4 -19.48 1.72 37.41
C ARG A 4 -19.08 2.53 36.18
N GLU A 5 -18.59 3.75 36.37
CA GLU A 5 -18.18 4.64 35.28
C GLU A 5 -16.86 4.15 34.65
N CYS A 6 -15.90 3.72 35.48
CA CYS A 6 -14.66 3.10 35.01
C CYS A 6 -14.92 1.80 34.24
N ASP A 7 -15.82 0.94 34.73
CA ASP A 7 -16.19 -0.31 34.06
C ASP A 7 -16.84 -0.05 32.70
N THR A 8 -17.72 0.97 32.62
CA THR A 8 -18.36 1.37 31.36
C THR A 8 -17.34 1.92 30.36
N ALA A 9 -16.43 2.79 30.83
CA ALA A 9 -15.36 3.33 29.99
C ALA A 9 -14.44 2.22 29.44
N ALA A 10 -14.07 1.26 30.28
CA ALA A 10 -13.25 0.11 29.86
C ALA A 10 -13.96 -0.74 28.79
N LYS A 11 -15.27 -0.96 28.95
CA LYS A 11 -16.08 -1.67 27.97
C LYS A 11 -16.15 -0.94 26.63
N CYS A 12 -16.39 0.37 26.63
CA CYS A 12 -16.41 1.16 25.39
C CYS A 12 -15.06 1.12 24.65
N ILE A 13 -13.94 1.15 25.37
CA ILE A 13 -12.61 1.03 24.76
C ILE A 13 -12.41 -0.37 24.14
N ALA A 14 -12.87 -1.43 24.80
CA ALA A 14 -12.79 -2.79 24.28
C ALA A 14 -13.64 -2.96 23.01
N GLU A 15 -14.88 -2.47 23.02
CA GLU A 15 -15.77 -2.50 21.86
C GLU A 15 -15.22 -1.70 20.68
N ALA A 16 -14.64 -0.52 20.94
CA ALA A 16 -14.00 0.29 19.90
C ALA A 16 -12.78 -0.42 19.28
N LYS A 17 -11.97 -1.13 20.08
CA LYS A 17 -10.84 -1.93 19.57
C LYS A 17 -11.32 -3.06 18.67
N GLU A 18 -12.35 -3.78 19.09
CA GLU A 18 -12.90 -4.91 18.34
C GLU A 18 -13.54 -4.44 17.02
N TYR A 19 -14.29 -3.34 17.05
CA TYR A 19 -14.86 -2.72 15.84
C TYR A 19 -13.78 -2.35 14.81
N ASN A 20 -12.71 -1.69 15.27
CA ASN A 20 -11.60 -1.30 14.39
C ASN A 20 -10.90 -2.53 13.79
N LYS A 21 -10.71 -3.59 14.57
CA LYS A 21 -10.11 -4.84 14.13
C LYS A 21 -10.96 -5.51 13.04
N GLN A 22 -12.26 -5.69 13.28
CA GLN A 22 -13.16 -6.31 12.30
C GLN A 22 -13.18 -5.54 10.98
N ARG A 23 -13.21 -4.20 11.04
CA ARG A 23 -13.18 -3.33 9.86
C ARG A 23 -11.90 -3.53 9.06
N TYR A 24 -10.76 -3.58 9.75
CA TYR A 24 -9.46 -3.82 9.14
C TYR A 24 -9.43 -5.21 8.49
N ASP A 25 -9.73 -6.27 9.24
CA ASP A 25 -9.68 -7.66 8.77
C ASP A 25 -10.59 -7.89 7.54
N THR A 26 -11.73 -7.20 7.46
CA THR A 26 -12.67 -7.32 6.32
C THR A 26 -12.13 -6.70 5.03
N THR A 27 -11.37 -5.60 5.14
CA THR A 27 -10.95 -4.80 3.98
C THR A 27 -9.48 -4.97 3.63
N HIS A 28 -8.68 -5.45 4.59
CA HIS A 28 -7.27 -5.66 4.42
C HIS A 28 -7.05 -6.97 3.65
N MET A 29 -6.54 -6.83 2.44
CA MET A 29 -6.01 -7.95 1.67
C MET A 29 -4.51 -7.75 1.54
N GLU A 30 -3.73 -8.72 2.01
CA GLU A 30 -2.30 -8.76 1.76
C GLU A 30 -2.08 -9.02 0.27
N PRO A 31 -1.41 -8.12 -0.48
CA PRO A 31 -1.11 -8.37 -1.86
C PRO A 31 -0.01 -9.44 -1.96
N ASP A 32 -0.25 -10.51 -2.73
CA ASP A 32 0.75 -11.55 -2.97
C ASP A 32 1.78 -11.06 -4.01
N PHE A 33 2.85 -10.44 -3.50
CA PHE A 33 3.99 -10.02 -4.32
C PHE A 33 5.07 -11.10 -4.32
N LYS A 34 5.71 -11.29 -5.48
CA LYS A 34 6.88 -12.18 -5.60
C LYS A 34 8.07 -11.42 -6.18
N GLU A 35 9.26 -11.94 -5.92
CA GLU A 35 10.50 -11.43 -6.50
C GLU A 35 10.43 -11.48 -8.04
N GLY A 36 10.91 -10.43 -8.70
CA GLY A 36 10.84 -10.29 -10.16
C GLY A 36 9.56 -9.64 -10.70
N TYR A 37 8.51 -9.45 -9.88
CA TYR A 37 7.29 -8.77 -10.34
C TYR A 37 7.55 -7.27 -10.55
N GLN A 38 6.83 -6.70 -11.52
CA GLN A 38 6.80 -5.25 -11.74
C GLN A 38 5.73 -4.60 -10.88
N VAL A 39 6.11 -3.50 -10.25
CA VAL A 39 5.24 -2.74 -9.34
C VAL A 39 5.35 -1.25 -9.55
N LEU A 40 4.26 -0.56 -9.27
CA LEU A 40 4.16 0.89 -9.22
C LEU A 40 4.38 1.39 -7.78
N LEU A 41 5.15 2.46 -7.61
CA LEU A 41 5.40 3.07 -6.30
C LEU A 41 4.59 4.35 -6.11
N SER A 42 3.99 4.52 -4.94
CA SER A 42 3.21 5.72 -4.62
C SER A 42 4.07 6.96 -4.47
N THR A 43 3.67 8.05 -5.13
CA THR A 43 4.38 9.33 -5.09
C THR A 43 4.13 10.15 -3.82
N LEU A 44 3.36 9.64 -2.86
CA LEU A 44 2.99 10.34 -1.62
C LEU A 44 4.21 10.81 -0.81
N LYS A 45 5.28 10.02 -0.76
CA LYS A 45 6.51 10.33 -0.01
C LYS A 45 7.65 10.86 -0.90
N PHE A 46 7.36 11.18 -2.15
CA PHE A 46 8.33 11.71 -3.09
C PHE A 46 8.24 13.23 -3.13
N ASN A 47 9.08 13.90 -2.34
CA ASN A 47 9.14 15.36 -2.27
C ASN A 47 9.88 16.00 -3.45
N ASP A 48 10.68 15.22 -4.18
CA ASP A 48 11.56 15.73 -5.24
C ASP A 48 10.92 15.62 -6.63
N LEU A 49 9.65 15.24 -6.71
CA LEU A 49 8.92 15.21 -7.98
C LEU A 49 8.58 16.62 -8.42
N LYS A 50 8.96 16.95 -9.64
CA LYS A 50 8.68 18.25 -10.25
C LYS A 50 7.18 18.39 -10.52
N GLY A 51 6.61 19.53 -10.12
CA GLY A 51 5.24 19.94 -10.48
C GLY A 51 4.25 19.98 -9.32
N PRO A 52 3.04 20.51 -9.57
CA PRO A 52 2.01 20.65 -8.53
C PRO A 52 1.40 19.30 -8.16
N THR A 53 1.15 19.08 -6.87
CA THR A 53 0.66 17.80 -6.32
C THR A 53 -0.63 17.27 -6.96
N LYS A 54 -1.49 18.16 -7.47
CA LYS A 54 -2.74 17.78 -8.12
C LYS A 54 -2.58 17.29 -9.56
N MET A 55 -1.50 17.67 -10.23
CA MET A 55 -1.28 17.38 -11.66
C MET A 55 -0.25 16.27 -11.88
N ARG A 56 0.52 15.91 -10.85
CA ARG A 56 1.47 14.81 -10.91
C ARG A 56 0.79 13.46 -10.74
N ASP A 57 1.35 12.44 -11.36
CA ASP A 57 0.88 11.07 -11.20
C ASP A 57 0.99 10.62 -9.74
N SER A 58 -0.03 9.90 -9.27
CA SER A 58 -0.06 9.34 -7.92
C SER A 58 0.89 8.15 -7.75
N PHE A 59 1.31 7.54 -8.86
CA PHE A 59 2.19 6.39 -8.90
C PHE A 59 3.24 6.57 -10.00
N VAL A 60 4.46 6.14 -9.74
CA VAL A 60 5.58 6.21 -10.68
C VAL A 60 6.09 4.82 -11.00
N GLY A 61 6.48 4.65 -12.27
CA GLY A 61 7.33 3.61 -12.84
C GLY A 61 6.88 2.16 -12.63
N PRO A 62 7.03 1.28 -13.61
CA PRO A 62 7.18 -0.14 -13.29
C PRO A 62 8.60 -0.36 -12.75
N PHE A 63 8.71 -0.68 -11.47
CA PHE A 63 9.96 -1.09 -10.83
C PHE A 63 9.92 -2.58 -10.54
N THR A 64 11.07 -3.25 -10.68
CA THR A 64 11.17 -4.68 -10.39
C THR A 64 11.45 -4.91 -8.91
N ILE A 65 10.69 -5.79 -8.27
CA ILE A 65 10.98 -6.26 -6.91
C ILE A 65 12.24 -7.12 -6.96
N ILE A 66 13.24 -6.72 -6.17
CA ILE A 66 14.48 -7.49 -5.97
C ILE A 66 14.25 -8.55 -4.88
N LYS A 67 13.66 -8.13 -3.77
CA LYS A 67 13.53 -8.96 -2.57
C LYS A 67 12.30 -8.57 -1.76
N LEU A 68 11.69 -9.56 -1.10
CA LEU A 68 10.66 -9.34 -0.09
C LEU A 68 11.32 -9.23 1.30
N ILE A 69 11.09 -8.12 1.99
CA ILE A 69 11.60 -7.90 3.35
C ILE A 69 10.46 -8.20 4.34
N GLY A 70 10.44 -9.45 4.79
CA GLY A 70 9.36 -9.96 5.64
C GLY A 70 8.02 -9.90 4.93
N LYS A 71 6.94 -9.65 5.70
CA LYS A 71 5.57 -9.60 5.19
C LYS A 71 5.12 -8.21 4.74
N ASN A 72 5.79 -7.16 5.19
CA ASN A 72 5.24 -5.79 5.11
C ASN A 72 6.02 -4.86 4.18
N ALA A 73 7.21 -5.26 3.71
CA ALA A 73 8.07 -4.39 2.93
C ALA A 73 8.67 -5.13 1.73
N VAL A 74 8.95 -4.37 0.68
CA VAL A 74 9.57 -4.85 -0.56
C VAL A 74 10.75 -3.96 -0.89
N GLU A 75 11.83 -4.59 -1.38
CA GLU A 75 12.98 -3.92 -1.94
C GLU A 75 12.84 -3.90 -3.46
N VAL A 76 12.94 -2.72 -4.05
CA VAL A 76 12.76 -2.50 -5.49
C VAL A 76 14.00 -1.92 -6.14
N ARG A 77 14.23 -2.31 -7.39
CA ARG A 77 15.28 -1.72 -8.22
C ARG A 77 14.84 -0.35 -8.72
N LEU A 78 15.31 0.70 -8.07
CA LEU A 78 15.08 2.08 -8.50
C LEU A 78 15.98 2.44 -9.70
N THR A 79 15.45 3.25 -10.61
CA THR A 79 16.22 3.84 -11.71
C THR A 79 17.10 4.98 -11.20
N GLU A 80 18.12 5.40 -11.97
CA GLU A 80 19.10 6.42 -11.55
C GLU A 80 18.46 7.73 -11.06
N TYR A 81 17.34 8.14 -11.65
CA TYR A 81 16.58 9.32 -11.24
C TYR A 81 16.10 9.25 -9.78
N PHE A 82 15.84 8.04 -9.26
CA PHE A 82 15.38 7.79 -7.90
C PHE A 82 16.46 7.17 -7.00
N SER A 83 17.72 7.09 -7.45
CA SER A 83 18.83 6.48 -6.71
C SER A 83 19.09 7.06 -5.31
N ARG A 84 18.72 8.33 -5.09
CA ARG A 84 18.82 9.00 -3.77
C ARG A 84 17.72 8.59 -2.79
N LYS A 85 16.70 7.85 -3.22
CA LYS A 85 15.62 7.35 -2.38
C LYS A 85 15.96 5.97 -1.83
N HIS A 86 15.45 5.68 -0.64
CA HIS A 86 15.56 4.33 -0.08
C HIS A 86 14.82 3.33 -0.98
N PRO A 87 15.45 2.20 -1.35
CA PRO A 87 14.84 1.20 -2.23
C PRO A 87 13.80 0.33 -1.52
N VAL A 88 13.62 0.49 -0.21
CA VAL A 88 12.69 -0.30 0.60
C VAL A 88 11.40 0.46 0.82
N PHE A 89 10.28 -0.13 0.39
CA PHE A 89 8.95 0.46 0.50
C PHE A 89 7.99 -0.49 1.23
N PRO A 90 7.08 0.04 2.07
CA PRO A 90 6.02 -0.75 2.66
C PRO A 90 5.01 -1.15 1.58
N MET A 91 4.46 -2.36 1.66
CA MET A 91 3.51 -2.91 0.66
C MET A 91 2.29 -2.01 0.43
N SER A 92 1.84 -1.27 1.44
CA SER A 92 0.73 -0.32 1.31
C SER A 92 0.97 0.81 0.30
N LEU A 93 2.23 1.12 -0.02
CA LEU A 93 2.62 2.14 -0.98
C LEU A 93 2.97 1.55 -2.36
N VAL A 94 2.76 0.25 -2.53
CA VAL A 94 3.13 -0.51 -3.72
C VAL A 94 1.86 -1.03 -4.38
N LYS A 95 1.77 -0.91 -5.70
CA LYS A 95 0.68 -1.49 -6.49
C LYS A 95 1.24 -2.44 -7.54
N PRO A 96 0.55 -3.56 -7.82
CA PRO A 96 0.93 -4.43 -8.94
C PRO A 96 0.83 -3.64 -10.25
N TYR A 97 1.85 -3.79 -11.10
CA TYR A 97 1.82 -3.26 -12.46
C TYR A 97 1.14 -4.28 -13.39
N PHE A 98 0.16 -3.82 -14.15
CA PHE A 98 -0.53 -4.62 -15.18
C PHE A 98 -0.14 -4.06 -16.54
N GLN A 99 0.53 -4.88 -17.36
CA GLN A 99 1.05 -4.45 -18.65
C GLN A 99 -0.07 -4.23 -19.67
N THR A 100 -1.12 -5.05 -19.61
CA THR A 100 -2.28 -4.95 -20.50
C THR A 100 -3.55 -4.63 -19.71
N GLY A 101 -4.49 -3.92 -20.35
CA GLY A 101 -5.81 -3.67 -19.76
C GLY A 101 -6.61 -4.94 -19.50
N GLU A 102 -6.28 -6.04 -20.17
CA GLU A 102 -6.91 -7.37 -19.99
C GLU A 102 -6.60 -7.94 -18.60
N ASP A 103 -5.35 -7.87 -18.15
CA ASP A 103 -4.95 -8.36 -16.82
C ASP A 103 -5.65 -7.61 -15.68
N ARG A 104 -5.91 -6.32 -15.92
CA ARG A 104 -6.58 -5.44 -14.96
C ARG A 104 -8.10 -5.56 -15.01
N PHE A 105 -8.66 -5.85 -16.18
CA PHE A 105 -10.11 -5.90 -16.42
C PHE A 105 -10.46 -7.18 -17.20
N PRO A 106 -10.40 -8.36 -16.57
CA PRO A 106 -10.62 -9.64 -17.24
C PRO A 106 -12.04 -9.78 -17.80
N SER A 107 -13.00 -9.02 -17.28
CA SER A 107 -14.41 -9.02 -17.71
C SER A 107 -14.71 -8.09 -18.91
N ARG A 108 -13.72 -7.35 -19.44
CA ARG A 108 -13.92 -6.42 -20.56
C ARG A 108 -14.03 -7.20 -21.88
N LYS A 109 -15.23 -7.21 -22.50
CA LYS A 109 -15.44 -7.83 -23.81
C LYS A 109 -14.59 -7.11 -24.88
N LYS A 110 -13.88 -7.88 -25.71
CA LYS A 110 -13.14 -7.35 -26.88
C LYS A 110 -14.18 -6.86 -27.90
N THR A 111 -14.10 -5.58 -28.26
CA THR A 111 -14.88 -4.98 -29.36
C THR A 111 -14.09 -5.12 -30.64
#